data_AF-A0A2I1HP56-F1
#
_entry.id   AF-A0A2I1HP56-F1
#
_cell.length_a   1.000
_cell.length_b   1.000
_cell.length_c   1.000
_cell.angle_alpha   90.00
_cell.angle_beta   90.00
_cell.angle_gamma   90.00
#
_symmetry.space_group_name_H-M   'P 1'
#
loop_
_entity.id
_entity.type
_entity.pdbx_description
1 polymer ?
#
loop_
_entity_poly.entity_id
_entity_poly.type
_entity_poly.pdbx_seq_one_letter_code
_entity_poly.pdbx_strand_id
1 'polypeptide(L)'
;MSQSIISGTIFSPPVTVSSRFECNICGKAFKNKGELTRHLNTVTKYNDSRSDLDVLPQDTDILYSNLKCIFRGDLSNQVLANILKMQSWGVKYYDQQQCTYVVLCDDDDNIENEKNPIAQAASTFEITKKSRKLKYERGQLVVEWKKQKNIDFNGNFTQAGHIYFHFYNSQAMIQ
;
A
#
# COMPACT_ATOMS: atom_id res chain seq x y z
N MET A 1 68.39 12.53 -17.10
CA MET A 1 67.41 13.58 -16.70
C MET A 1 67.45 14.59 -17.84
N SER A 2 66.41 14.97 -18.58
CA SER A 2 64.98 15.10 -18.34
C SER A 2 64.32 15.28 -19.72
N GLN A 3 63.35 14.43 -20.05
CA GLN A 3 61.93 14.75 -20.27
C GLN A 3 61.56 15.20 -21.70
N SER A 4 60.90 14.27 -22.39
CA SER A 4 60.16 14.45 -23.63
C SER A 4 58.83 15.15 -23.34
N ILE A 5 58.51 16.20 -24.09
CA ILE A 5 57.23 16.93 -24.05
C ILE A 5 56.15 16.07 -24.71
N ILE A 6 55.12 15.67 -23.96
CA ILE A 6 53.88 15.11 -24.50
C ILE A 6 52.83 16.22 -24.46
N SER A 7 52.49 16.77 -25.63
CA SER A 7 51.31 17.63 -25.81
C SER A 7 50.04 16.79 -25.64
N GLY A 8 49.45 16.85 -24.45
CA GLY A 8 48.12 16.32 -24.17
C GLY A 8 47.06 17.36 -24.50
N THR A 9 46.33 17.15 -25.59
CA THR A 9 45.10 17.89 -25.92
C THR A 9 44.02 17.53 -24.90
N ILE A 10 43.61 18.50 -24.06
CA ILE A 10 42.47 18.34 -23.15
C ILE A 10 41.18 18.39 -23.97
N PHE A 11 40.60 17.22 -24.23
CA PHE A 11 39.27 17.09 -24.81
C PHE A 11 38.25 17.36 -23.69
N SER A 12 37.74 18.59 -23.61
CA SER A 12 36.59 18.89 -22.76
C SER A 12 35.34 18.27 -23.39
N PRO A 13 34.51 17.50 -22.67
CA PRO A 13 33.25 17.03 -23.20
C PRO A 13 32.31 18.23 -23.44
N PRO A 14 31.47 18.19 -24.49
CA PRO A 14 30.52 19.27 -24.76
C PRO A 14 29.52 19.33 -23.61
N VAL A 15 29.53 20.42 -22.85
CA VAL A 15 28.47 20.74 -21.90
C VAL A 15 27.22 21.04 -22.71
N THR A 16 26.41 20.01 -22.96
CA THR A 16 25.05 20.20 -23.45
C THR A 16 24.25 20.81 -22.31
N VAL A 17 24.13 22.14 -22.31
CA VAL A 17 23.15 22.86 -21.50
C VAL A 17 21.77 22.44 -22.02
N SER A 18 21.28 21.31 -21.52
CA SER A 18 19.91 20.87 -21.75
C SER A 18 19.02 21.83 -20.97
N SER A 19 18.43 22.80 -21.66
CA SER A 19 17.37 23.65 -21.12
C SER A 19 16.12 22.80 -20.88
N ARG A 20 16.14 22.05 -19.79
CA ARG A 20 14.99 21.28 -19.33
C ARG A 20 14.01 22.24 -18.67
N PHE A 21 12.73 22.08 -18.99
CA PHE A 21 11.65 22.87 -18.41
C PHE A 21 11.20 22.20 -17.12
N GLU A 22 11.35 22.85 -15.96
CA GLU A 22 11.10 22.23 -14.67
C GLU A 22 9.75 22.66 -14.06
N CYS A 23 9.06 21.73 -13.42
CA CYS A 23 7.87 22.02 -12.65
C CYS A 23 8.25 22.63 -11.29
N ASN A 24 7.71 23.80 -10.97
CA ASN A 24 7.92 24.48 -9.69
C ASN A 24 7.22 23.80 -8.49
N ILE A 25 6.28 22.87 -8.73
CA ILE A 25 5.55 22.15 -7.68
C ILE A 25 6.27 20.85 -7.30
N CYS A 26 6.74 20.07 -8.28
CA CYS A 26 7.34 18.75 -8.04
C CYS A 26 8.81 18.61 -8.46
N GLY A 27 9.42 19.66 -9.03
CA GLY A 27 10.82 19.65 -9.48
C GLY A 27 11.09 18.83 -10.74
N LYS A 28 10.06 18.28 -11.40
CA LYS A 28 10.25 17.40 -12.55
C LYS A 28 10.66 18.19 -13.80
N ALA A 29 11.71 17.70 -14.46
CA ALA A 29 12.26 18.25 -15.70
C ALA A 29 11.61 17.62 -16.96
N PHE A 30 11.23 18.47 -17.92
CA PHE A 30 10.56 18.13 -19.17
C PHE A 30 11.38 18.57 -20.39
N LYS A 31 11.16 17.91 -21.53
CA LYS A 31 11.94 18.18 -22.76
C LYS A 31 11.50 19.47 -23.46
N ASN A 32 10.25 19.89 -23.27
CA ASN A 32 9.71 21.10 -23.86
C ASN A 32 8.61 21.72 -22.97
N LYS A 33 8.26 22.98 -23.27
CA LYS A 33 7.24 23.75 -22.54
C LYS A 33 5.84 23.12 -22.61
N GLY A 34 5.49 22.46 -23.72
CA GLY A 34 4.17 21.83 -23.88
C GLY A 34 3.94 20.67 -22.92
N GLU A 35 4.95 19.82 -22.73
CA GLU A 35 4.93 18.75 -21.74
C GLU A 35 4.80 19.28 -20.31
N LEU A 36 5.54 20.34 -19.98
CA LEU A 36 5.42 21.02 -18.69
C LEU A 36 4.01 21.60 -18.48
N THR A 37 3.42 22.26 -19.49
CA THR A 37 2.05 22.80 -19.39
C THR A 37 1.02 21.70 -19.15
N ARG A 38 1.13 20.57 -19.88
CA ARG A 38 0.24 19.41 -19.68
C ARG A 38 0.37 18.83 -18.27
N HIS A 39 1.60 18.73 -17.78
CA HIS A 39 1.88 18.33 -16.41
C HIS A 39 1.26 19.32 -15.40
N LEU A 40 1.49 20.62 -15.55
CA LEU A 40 0.93 21.67 -14.68
C LEU A 40 -0.59 21.59 -14.62
N ASN A 41 -1.28 21.45 -15.76
CA ASN A 41 -2.75 21.31 -15.79
C ASN A 41 -3.24 20.06 -15.04
N THR A 42 -2.46 18.99 -15.03
CA THR A 42 -2.77 17.77 -14.28
C THR A 42 -2.53 18.01 -12.79
N VAL A 43 -1.38 18.58 -12.44
CA VAL A 43 -1.02 18.90 -11.06
C VAL A 43 -2.03 19.87 -10.46
N THR A 44 -2.41 20.94 -11.14
CA THR A 44 -3.42 21.90 -10.64
C THR A 44 -4.78 21.22 -10.44
N LYS A 45 -5.25 20.43 -11.41
CA LYS A 45 -6.52 19.70 -11.32
C LYS A 45 -6.63 18.77 -10.09
N TYR A 46 -5.52 18.16 -9.68
CA TYR A 46 -5.50 17.21 -8.55
C TYR A 46 -4.95 17.80 -7.24
N ASN A 47 -4.31 18.99 -7.28
CA ASN A 47 -3.86 19.74 -6.09
C ASN A 47 -4.82 20.86 -5.66
N ASP A 48 -5.90 21.11 -6.40
CA ASP A 48 -7.01 21.91 -5.86
C ASP A 48 -7.46 21.24 -4.56
N SER A 49 -7.15 21.90 -3.44
CA SER A 49 -7.46 21.38 -2.10
C SER A 49 -8.94 21.07 -2.03
N ARG A 50 -9.28 19.78 -1.98
CA ARG A 50 -10.63 19.38 -1.57
C ARG A 50 -10.79 19.84 -0.14
N SER A 51 -11.58 20.90 0.04
CA SER A 51 -12.00 21.43 1.34
C SER A 51 -12.63 20.37 2.25
N ASP A 52 -13.10 19.27 1.66
CA ASP A 52 -13.78 18.16 2.34
C ASP A 52 -12.82 17.08 2.85
N LEU A 53 -11.49 17.25 2.72
CA LEU A 53 -10.51 16.28 3.22
C LEU A 53 -9.78 16.85 4.45
N ASP A 54 -9.74 16.05 5.53
CA ASP A 54 -8.97 16.38 6.72
C ASP A 54 -7.48 16.52 6.37
N VAL A 55 -6.92 17.71 6.61
CA VAL A 55 -5.49 17.98 6.39
C VAL A 55 -4.71 17.35 7.54
N LEU A 56 -3.98 16.27 7.25
CA LEU A 56 -3.09 15.64 8.21
C LEU A 56 -1.85 16.55 8.46
N PRO A 57 -1.46 16.81 9.72
CA PRO A 57 -0.28 17.65 10.03
C PRO A 57 1.01 17.09 9.44
N GLN A 58 1.91 17.93 8.93
CA GLN A 58 3.15 17.50 8.24
C GLN A 58 4.07 16.60 9.08
N ASP A 59 4.00 16.69 10.41
CA ASP A 59 4.81 15.89 11.35
C ASP A 59 4.26 14.49 11.64
N THR A 60 3.11 14.16 11.06
CA THR A 60 2.46 12.84 11.22
C THR A 60 3.13 11.73 10.39
N ASP A 61 3.97 12.11 9.43
CA ASP A 61 4.61 11.21 8.47
C ASP A 61 5.49 10.12 9.09
N ILE A 62 6.13 10.40 10.23
CA ILE A 62 6.98 9.43 10.93
C ILE A 62 6.12 8.55 11.86
N LEU A 63 5.13 9.15 12.52
CA LEU A 63 4.36 8.50 13.59
C LEU A 63 3.42 7.40 13.07
N TYR A 64 2.76 7.62 11.92
CA TYR A 64 1.78 6.65 11.41
C TYR A 64 2.39 5.60 10.47
N SER A 65 3.62 5.81 9.97
CA SER A 65 4.27 4.92 9.00
C SER A 65 4.39 3.45 9.44
N ASN A 66 4.24 3.18 10.74
CA ASN A 66 4.27 1.85 11.33
C ASN A 66 3.06 1.56 12.24
N LEU A 67 1.94 2.28 12.10
CA LEU A 67 0.76 2.02 12.93
C LEU A 67 0.15 0.66 12.53
N LYS A 68 0.20 -0.29 13.46
CA LYS A 68 -0.39 -1.62 13.33
C LYS A 68 -1.29 -1.90 14.53
N CYS A 69 -2.57 -2.10 14.27
CA CYS A 69 -3.54 -2.54 15.28
C CYS A 69 -3.91 -4.01 15.01
N ILE A 70 -4.04 -4.81 16.06
CA ILE A 70 -4.45 -6.21 15.96
C ILE A 70 -5.68 -6.39 16.85
N PHE A 71 -6.75 -6.92 16.26
CA PHE A 71 -8.02 -7.18 16.91
C PHE A 71 -8.25 -8.70 16.97
N ARG A 72 -8.68 -9.19 18.14
CA ARG A 72 -8.95 -10.60 18.47
C ARG A 72 -10.19 -10.72 19.36
N GLY A 73 -10.82 -11.88 19.33
CA GLY A 73 -11.94 -12.18 20.20
C GLY A 73 -13.28 -11.55 19.83
N ASP A 74 -14.32 -11.99 20.52
CA ASP A 74 -15.71 -11.67 20.22
C ASP A 74 -16.05 -10.18 20.37
N LEU A 75 -15.46 -9.52 21.38
CA LEU A 75 -15.65 -8.09 21.63
C LEU A 75 -15.05 -7.21 20.53
N SER A 76 -14.04 -7.71 19.81
CA SER A 76 -13.39 -6.94 18.75
C SER A 76 -14.35 -6.60 17.62
N ASN A 77 -15.27 -7.50 17.27
CA ASN A 77 -16.26 -7.22 16.23
C ASN A 77 -17.13 -6.00 16.56
N GLN A 78 -17.54 -5.86 17.83
CA GLN A 78 -18.34 -4.73 18.30
C GLN A 78 -17.51 -3.44 18.33
N VAL A 79 -16.26 -3.51 18.79
CA VAL A 79 -15.34 -2.36 18.77
C VAL A 79 -15.14 -1.86 17.34
N LEU A 80 -14.93 -2.77 16.39
CA LEU A 80 -14.74 -2.44 14.98
C LEU A 80 -16.00 -1.86 14.35
N ALA A 81 -17.18 -2.39 14.68
CA ALA A 81 -18.45 -1.84 14.23
C ALA A 81 -18.65 -0.39 14.68
N ASN A 82 -18.26 -0.09 15.92
CA ASN A 82 -18.32 1.26 16.49
C ASN A 82 -17.30 2.21 15.83
N ILE A 83 -16.05 1.77 15.65
CA ILE A 83 -14.99 2.56 15.01
C ILE A 83 -15.38 2.90 13.57
N LEU A 84 -15.84 1.91 12.81
CA LEU A 84 -16.21 2.07 11.40
C LEU A 84 -17.59 2.71 11.21
N LYS A 85 -18.34 2.91 12.30
CA LYS A 85 -19.75 3.35 12.29
C LYS A 85 -20.62 2.51 11.35
N MET A 86 -20.37 1.20 11.31
CA MET A 86 -20.99 0.25 10.40
C MET A 86 -21.27 -1.07 11.13
N GLN A 87 -22.55 -1.34 11.41
CA GLN A 87 -22.97 -2.51 12.22
C GLN A 87 -22.61 -3.85 11.57
N SER A 88 -22.77 -3.97 10.26
CA SER A 88 -22.49 -5.21 9.51
C SER A 88 -21.16 -5.15 8.75
N TRP A 89 -20.16 -4.43 9.27
CA TRP A 89 -18.92 -4.16 8.53
C TRP A 89 -18.17 -5.43 8.10
N GLY A 90 -18.27 -6.48 8.92
CA GLY A 90 -17.59 -7.74 8.73
C GLY A 90 -18.42 -8.78 7.98
N VAL A 91 -19.61 -8.46 7.45
CA VAL A 91 -20.49 -9.41 6.78
C VAL A 91 -20.88 -8.89 5.39
N LYS A 92 -20.75 -9.75 4.38
CA LYS A 92 -21.21 -9.48 3.02
C LYS A 92 -22.23 -10.51 2.59
N TYR A 93 -23.40 -10.05 2.17
CA TYR A 93 -24.50 -10.85 1.65
C TYR A 93 -24.43 -10.96 0.12
N TYR A 94 -24.84 -12.10 -0.41
CA TYR A 94 -24.92 -12.40 -1.83
C TYR A 94 -26.32 -12.89 -2.19
N ASP A 95 -26.72 -12.71 -3.45
CA ASP A 95 -28.07 -13.01 -3.94
C ASP A 95 -28.48 -14.49 -3.78
N GLN A 96 -27.50 -15.40 -3.66
CA GLN A 96 -27.70 -16.84 -3.54
C GLN A 96 -27.95 -17.32 -2.09
N GLN A 97 -28.47 -16.45 -1.21
CA GLN A 97 -28.60 -16.74 0.22
C GLN A 97 -27.27 -17.19 0.84
N GLN A 98 -26.17 -16.60 0.36
CA GLN A 98 -24.84 -16.84 0.90
C GLN A 98 -24.37 -15.58 1.60
N CYS A 99 -23.60 -15.75 2.66
CA CYS A 99 -22.84 -14.67 3.23
C CYS A 99 -21.38 -15.08 3.42
N THR A 100 -20.49 -14.09 3.35
CA THR A 100 -19.14 -14.21 3.89
C THR A 100 -19.01 -13.31 5.10
N TYR A 101 -18.27 -13.76 6.11
CA TYR A 101 -18.06 -13.01 7.33
C TYR A 101 -16.60 -13.08 7.80
N VAL A 102 -16.15 -12.02 8.48
CA VAL A 102 -14.83 -11.93 9.09
C VAL A 102 -14.76 -12.87 10.31
N VAL A 103 -13.71 -13.68 10.36
CA VAL A 103 -13.45 -14.60 11.47
C VAL A 103 -12.51 -13.92 12.48
N LEU A 104 -13.00 -13.73 13.70
CA LEU A 104 -12.21 -13.33 14.86
C LEU A 104 -12.29 -14.45 15.91
N CYS A 105 -11.15 -14.82 16.50
CA CYS A 105 -11.07 -15.87 17.53
C CYS A 105 -10.30 -15.34 18.74
N ASP A 106 -10.52 -15.95 19.91
CA ASP A 106 -9.73 -15.69 21.11
C ASP A 106 -8.43 -16.51 21.11
N ASP A 107 -7.44 -16.07 21.90
CA ASP A 107 -6.13 -16.73 21.97
C ASP A 107 -6.20 -18.16 22.57
N ASP A 108 -7.29 -18.49 23.28
CA ASP A 108 -7.55 -19.79 23.93
C ASP A 108 -8.33 -20.79 23.07
N ASP A 109 -8.85 -20.37 21.92
CA ASP A 109 -9.42 -21.31 20.97
C ASP A 109 -8.26 -22.17 20.47
N ASN A 110 -8.21 -23.43 20.91
CA ASN A 110 -7.41 -24.45 20.24
C ASN A 110 -7.89 -24.45 18.79
N ILE A 111 -7.21 -23.69 17.94
CA ILE A 111 -7.44 -23.68 16.51
C ILE A 111 -7.00 -25.06 16.07
N GLU A 112 -7.93 -26.03 16.17
CA GLU A 112 -7.83 -27.26 15.41
C GLU A 112 -7.53 -26.78 14.01
N ASN A 113 -6.36 -27.20 13.56
CA ASN A 113 -5.77 -26.85 12.31
C ASN A 113 -6.65 -27.45 11.22
N GLU A 114 -7.82 -26.87 11.01
CA GLU A 114 -8.68 -27.10 9.88
C GLU A 114 -7.88 -26.52 8.72
N LYS A 115 -6.99 -27.37 8.22
CA LYS A 115 -5.98 -27.01 7.24
C LYS A 115 -6.73 -26.32 6.12
N ASN A 116 -6.33 -25.08 5.80
CA ASN A 116 -6.82 -24.34 4.67
C ASN A 116 -6.96 -25.31 3.47
N PRO A 117 -8.13 -25.44 2.84
CA PRO A 117 -8.34 -26.38 1.73
C PRO A 117 -7.33 -26.19 0.59
N ILE A 118 -6.83 -24.96 0.40
CA ILE A 118 -5.74 -24.64 -0.53
C ILE A 118 -4.40 -25.23 -0.06
N ALA A 119 -4.13 -25.21 1.24
CA ALA A 119 -2.93 -25.82 1.83
C ALA A 119 -3.00 -27.36 1.80
N GLN A 120 -4.19 -27.95 1.92
CA GLN A 120 -4.38 -29.40 1.74
C GLN A 120 -4.11 -29.82 0.30
N ALA A 121 -4.69 -29.12 -0.68
CA ALA A 121 -4.47 -29.37 -2.10
C ALA A 121 -2.99 -29.18 -2.51
N ALA A 122 -2.29 -28.21 -1.90
CA ALA A 122 -0.86 -28.02 -2.11
C ALA A 122 0.01 -29.10 -1.45
N SER A 123 -0.49 -29.80 -0.43
CA SER A 123 0.24 -30.86 0.28
C SER A 123 0.15 -32.24 -0.39
N THR A 124 -0.81 -32.44 -1.29
CA THR A 124 -0.96 -33.69 -2.08
C THR A 124 0.12 -33.83 -3.16
N PHE A 125 0.84 -32.75 -3.48
CA PHE A 125 2.05 -32.78 -4.32
C PHE A 125 3.31 -32.59 -3.46
N GLU A 126 3.68 -33.67 -2.79
CA GLU A 126 5.00 -34.10 -2.32
C GLU A 126 6.16 -33.08 -2.07
N ILE A 127 6.84 -33.33 -0.94
CA ILE A 127 8.23 -33.00 -0.52
C ILE A 127 8.57 -31.57 -0.05
N THR A 128 8.81 -31.48 1.27
CA THR A 128 9.67 -30.51 1.98
C THR A 128 9.70 -29.07 1.45
N LYS A 129 8.69 -28.26 1.77
CA LYS A 129 8.90 -26.81 1.91
C LYS A 129 8.76 -26.47 3.38
N LYS A 130 9.83 -25.93 3.97
CA LYS A 130 9.79 -25.27 5.29
C LYS A 130 8.48 -24.50 5.38
N SER A 131 7.62 -24.85 6.33
CA SER A 131 6.34 -24.19 6.51
C SER A 131 6.64 -22.70 6.66
N ARG A 132 6.22 -21.91 5.67
CA ARG A 132 6.33 -20.46 5.78
C ARG A 132 5.39 -20.11 6.93
N LYS A 133 5.91 -19.62 8.06
CA LYS A 133 5.08 -19.03 9.12
C LYS A 133 4.13 -18.06 8.42
N LEU A 134 2.82 -18.28 8.61
CA LEU A 134 1.81 -17.37 8.07
C LEU A 134 2.08 -15.98 8.65
N LYS A 135 2.01 -14.95 7.80
CA LYS A 135 2.30 -13.57 8.21
C LYS A 135 1.26 -13.03 9.22
N TYR A 136 0.06 -13.58 9.18
CA TYR A 136 -1.09 -13.25 10.02
C TYR A 136 -1.67 -14.56 10.55
N GLU A 137 -2.09 -14.58 11.81
CA GLU A 137 -2.65 -15.80 12.42
C GLU A 137 -4.16 -15.85 12.16
N ARG A 138 -4.72 -17.06 12.08
CA ARG A 138 -6.16 -17.25 11.88
C ARG A 138 -6.91 -16.64 13.06
N GLY A 139 -8.06 -16.00 12.80
CA GLY A 139 -8.84 -15.31 13.83
C GLY A 139 -8.34 -13.91 14.19
N GLN A 140 -7.31 -13.39 13.51
CA GLN A 140 -6.83 -12.01 13.71
C GLN A 140 -7.32 -11.10 12.59
N LEU A 141 -7.82 -9.93 12.98
CA LEU A 141 -7.88 -8.77 12.08
C LEU A 141 -6.69 -7.86 12.38
N VAL A 142 -5.84 -7.66 11.38
CA VAL A 142 -4.73 -6.73 11.45
C VAL A 142 -5.01 -5.53 10.57
N VAL A 143 -4.99 -4.33 11.16
CA VAL A 143 -5.13 -3.06 10.46
C VAL A 143 -3.77 -2.38 10.38
N GLU A 144 -3.28 -2.14 9.17
CA GLU A 144 -1.98 -1.51 8.91
C GLU A 144 -2.17 -0.20 8.16
N TRP A 145 -1.56 0.89 8.62
CA TRP A 145 -1.45 2.13 7.85
C TRP A 145 -0.10 2.19 7.14
N LYS A 146 -0.11 2.47 5.83
CA LYS A 146 1.12 2.57 5.02
C LYS A 146 1.05 3.77 4.09
N LYS A 147 2.19 4.45 3.96
CA LYS A 147 2.37 5.49 2.96
C LYS A 147 2.83 4.86 1.66
N GLN A 148 2.02 4.97 0.61
CA GLN A 148 2.39 4.51 -0.71
C GLN A 148 2.85 5.70 -1.57
N LYS A 149 4.02 5.55 -2.19
CA LYS A 149 4.56 6.49 -3.16
C LYS A 149 4.47 5.83 -4.53
N ASN A 150 3.64 6.36 -5.42
CA ASN A 150 3.48 5.85 -6.77
C ASN A 150 3.92 6.90 -7.79
N ILE A 151 4.59 6.44 -8.83
CA ILE A 151 5.00 7.25 -9.97
C ILE A 151 4.22 6.73 -11.18
N ASP A 152 3.39 7.57 -11.79
CA ASP A 152 2.62 7.16 -12.97
C ASP A 152 3.50 7.08 -14.23
N PHE A 153 2.93 6.64 -15.36
CA PHE A 153 3.66 6.54 -16.64
C PHE A 153 4.13 7.91 -17.17
N ASN A 154 3.46 9.00 -16.79
CA ASN A 154 3.87 10.37 -17.09
C ASN A 154 4.92 10.88 -16.08
N GLY A 155 5.31 10.03 -15.13
CA GLY A 155 6.11 10.23 -13.95
C GLY A 155 5.66 11.38 -13.05
N ASN A 156 4.35 11.59 -12.91
CA ASN A 156 3.79 12.34 -11.82
C ASN A 156 3.97 11.54 -10.53
N PHE A 157 4.42 12.22 -9.48
CA PHE A 157 4.58 11.62 -8.16
C PHE A 157 3.28 11.78 -7.37
N THR A 158 2.79 10.66 -6.84
CA THR A 158 1.63 10.64 -5.94
C THR A 158 2.03 9.99 -4.63
N GLN A 159 1.58 10.59 -3.54
CA GLN A 159 1.82 10.09 -2.20
C GLN A 159 0.50 10.07 -1.45
N ALA A 160 0.07 8.87 -1.04
CA ALA A 160 -1.19 8.66 -0.35
C ALA A 160 -1.01 7.72 0.83
N GLY A 161 -1.79 7.94 1.90
CA GLY A 161 -1.93 6.99 3.00
C GLY A 161 -2.97 5.93 2.64
N HIS A 162 -2.62 4.66 2.84
CA HIS A 162 -3.50 3.52 2.64
C HIS A 162 -3.70 2.78 3.96
N ILE A 163 -4.96 2.45 4.26
CA ILE A 163 -5.30 1.54 5.36
C ILE A 163 -5.54 0.16 4.76
N TYR A 164 -4.83 -0.84 5.28
CA TYR A 164 -4.98 -2.24 4.90
C TYR A 164 -5.65 -3.00 6.03
N PHE A 165 -6.68 -3.77 5.68
CA PHE A 165 -7.33 -4.73 6.57
C PHE A 165 -6.88 -6.14 6.13
N HIS A 166 -6.22 -6.86 7.02
CA HIS A 166 -5.81 -8.24 6.82
C HIS A 166 -6.60 -9.13 7.77
N PHE A 167 -7.44 -10.01 7.22
CA PHE A 167 -8.29 -10.91 7.99
C PHE A 167 -8.57 -12.21 7.24
N TYR A 168 -9.13 -13.17 7.96
CA TYR A 168 -9.72 -14.38 7.41
C TYR A 168 -11.21 -14.21 7.28
N ASN A 169 -11.78 -14.71 6.19
CA ASN A 169 -13.21 -14.80 6.01
C ASN A 169 -13.65 -16.28 5.99
N SER A 170 -14.87 -16.52 6.41
CA SER A 170 -15.59 -17.78 6.26
C SER A 170 -16.88 -17.53 5.47
N GLN A 171 -17.52 -18.59 5.00
CA GLN A 171 -18.75 -18.54 4.20
C GLN A 171 -19.84 -19.39 4.87
N ALA A 172 -21.08 -18.92 4.82
CA ALA A 172 -22.25 -19.66 5.28
C ALA A 172 -23.43 -19.49 4.32
N MET A 173 -24.35 -20.47 4.34
CA MET A 173 -25.67 -20.37 3.73
C MET A 173 -26.64 -19.76 4.75
N ILE A 174 -27.48 -18.84 4.30
CA ILE A 174 -28.52 -18.19 5.09
C ILE A 174 -29.78 -19.03 4.91
N GLN A 175 -30.28 -19.59 6.00
CA GLN A 175 -31.54 -20.36 6.02
C GLN A 175 -32.76 -19.43 6.05
#